data_AF-A0A7Y3HCL4-F1
#
_entry.id   AF-A0A7Y3HCL4-F1
#
_cell.length_a   1.000
_cell.length_b   1.000
_cell.length_c   1.000
_cell.angle_alpha   90.00
_cell.angle_beta   90.00
_cell.angle_gamma   90.00
#
_symmetry.space_group_name_H-M   'P 1'
#
loop_
_entity.id
_entity.type
_entity.pdbx_description
1 polymer ?
#
loop_
_entity_poly.entity_id
_entity_poly.type
_entity_poly.pdbx_seq_one_letter_code
_entity_poly.pdbx_strand_id
1 'polypeptide(L)'
;MTDRDGGAGYSFSGRLFQTETEAAWVFVGLPAEAADEIAEATTPGRGFGSIRVTARIGSTEWQTSLFPSREFGTYLLPIKRAVRERERIDTGESADVWICLIEQ
;
A
#
# COMPACT_ATOMS: atom_id res chain seq x y z
N MET A 1 -30.16 1.00 -6.60
CA MET A 1 -28.89 0.47 -7.13
C MET A 1 -27.86 0.76 -6.05
N THR A 2 -27.88 -0.07 -5.01
CA THR A 2 -27.01 0.07 -3.85
C THR A 2 -25.81 -0.81 -4.15
N ASP A 3 -24.68 -0.17 -4.44
CA ASP A 3 -23.42 -0.84 -4.66
C ASP A 3 -23.12 -1.70 -3.42
N ARG A 4 -23.10 -3.01 -3.64
CA ARG A 4 -22.83 -4.02 -2.61
C ARG A 4 -21.33 -4.26 -2.64
N ASP A 5 -20.71 -4.20 -1.45
CA ASP A 5 -19.40 -4.80 -1.12
C ASP A 5 -18.16 -3.99 -1.60
N GLY A 6 -17.32 -3.35 -0.76
CA GLY A 6 -17.13 -3.45 0.70
C GLY A 6 -15.72 -2.95 1.10
N GLY A 7 -15.37 -1.72 0.73
CA GLY A 7 -14.04 -1.14 1.03
C GLY A 7 -13.81 0.28 0.52
N ALA A 8 -13.17 1.13 1.32
CA ALA A 8 -12.78 2.48 0.90
C ALA A 8 -11.54 2.44 -0.02
N GLY A 9 -11.64 3.09 -1.18
CA GLY A 9 -10.58 3.19 -2.17
C GLY A 9 -9.82 4.52 -2.07
N TYR A 10 -8.49 4.48 -2.06
CA TYR A 10 -7.60 5.63 -1.94
C TYR A 10 -6.59 5.64 -3.08
N SER A 11 -6.32 6.80 -3.68
CA SER A 11 -5.28 6.98 -4.70
C SER A 11 -4.26 7.99 -4.21
N PHE A 12 -2.98 7.65 -4.33
CA PHE A 12 -1.89 8.54 -3.95
C PHE A 12 -0.63 8.25 -4.76
N SER A 13 0.20 9.27 -4.93
CA SER A 13 1.55 9.12 -5.46
C SER A 13 2.55 8.92 -4.33
N GLY A 14 3.39 7.89 -4.42
CA GLY A 14 4.43 7.62 -3.42
C GLY A 14 5.75 7.23 -4.06
N ARG A 15 6.86 7.62 -3.41
CA ARG A 15 8.21 7.25 -3.86
C ARG A 15 8.54 5.82 -3.43
N LEU A 16 9.01 5.01 -4.38
CA LEU A 16 9.49 3.66 -4.10
C LEU A 16 10.89 3.73 -3.48
N PHE A 17 11.12 2.95 -2.44
CA PHE A 17 12.44 2.81 -1.82
C PHE A 17 12.71 1.36 -1.47
N GLN A 18 13.99 0.98 -1.55
CA GLN A 18 14.44 -0.36 -1.20
C GLN A 18 14.96 -0.38 0.24
N THR A 19 14.65 -1.43 0.99
CA THR A 19 15.22 -1.64 2.32
C THR A 19 16.58 -2.32 2.23
N GLU A 20 17.47 -2.00 3.15
CA GLU A 20 18.82 -2.60 3.29
C GLU A 20 18.80 -4.00 3.92
N THR A 21 17.72 -4.75 3.72
CA THR A 21 17.56 -6.13 4.20
C THR A 21 18.15 -7.12 3.20
N GLU A 22 18.56 -8.31 3.66
CA GLU A 22 19.11 -9.38 2.81
C GLU A 22 18.22 -9.75 1.61
N ALA A 23 16.91 -9.55 1.71
CA ALA A 23 15.93 -9.84 0.67
C ALA A 23 15.61 -8.66 -0.28
N ALA A 24 16.22 -7.48 -0.10
CA ALA A 24 16.07 -6.29 -0.96
C ALA A 24 14.60 -5.96 -1.31
N TRP A 25 13.73 -5.89 -0.30
CA TRP A 25 12.33 -5.55 -0.51
C TRP A 25 12.16 -4.10 -0.92
N VAL A 26 11.17 -3.84 -1.79
CA VAL A 26 10.83 -2.48 -2.21
C VAL A 26 9.45 -2.14 -1.69
N PHE A 27 9.36 -0.95 -1.12
CA PHE A 27 8.16 -0.41 -0.51
C PHE A 27 7.84 0.95 -1.09
N VAL A 28 6.59 1.34 -0.94
CA VAL A 28 6.14 2.71 -1.08
C VAL A 28 5.49 3.14 0.23
N GLY A 29 5.89 4.32 0.71
CA GLY A 29 5.28 4.95 1.87
C GLY A 29 4.02 5.71 1.46
N LEU A 30 2.96 5.59 2.25
CA LEU A 30 1.75 6.38 2.04
C LEU A 30 2.00 7.84 2.43
N PRO A 31 1.41 8.82 1.73
CA PRO A 31 1.36 10.19 2.24
C PRO A 31 0.58 10.23 3.54
N ALA A 32 0.91 11.20 4.40
CA ALA A 32 0.32 11.31 5.73
C ALA A 32 -1.21 11.37 5.72
N GLU A 33 -1.80 12.09 4.75
CA GLU A 33 -3.26 12.16 4.55
C GLU A 33 -3.88 10.78 4.35
N ALA A 34 -3.44 10.03 3.35
CA ALA A 34 -3.97 8.69 3.08
C ALA A 34 -3.71 7.74 4.27
N ALA A 35 -2.55 7.86 4.93
CA ALA A 35 -2.24 7.05 6.09
C ALA A 35 -3.17 7.34 7.28
N ASP A 36 -3.50 8.61 7.52
CA ASP A 36 -4.42 9.04 8.58
C ASP A 36 -5.84 8.54 8.28
N GLU A 37 -6.35 8.78 7.06
CA GLU A 37 -7.69 8.30 6.67
C GLU A 37 -7.83 6.79 6.81
N ILE A 38 -6.80 6.02 6.45
CA ILE A 38 -6.80 4.56 6.61
C ILE A 38 -6.72 4.17 8.09
N ALA A 39 -5.94 4.87 8.90
CA ALA A 39 -5.87 4.63 10.34
C ALA A 39 -7.20 4.94 11.04
N GLU A 40 -7.96 5.94 10.56
CA GLU A 40 -9.29 6.27 11.07
C GLU A 40 -10.35 5.28 10.57
N ALA A 41 -10.28 4.89 9.30
CA ALA A 41 -11.22 3.95 8.68
C ALA A 41 -11.03 2.50 9.16
N THR A 42 -9.85 2.16 9.66
CA THR A 42 -9.54 0.81 10.15
C THR A 42 -9.34 0.80 11.65
N THR A 43 -10.10 -0.03 12.35
CA THR A 43 -9.75 -0.34 13.74
C THR A 43 -8.61 -1.36 13.70
N PRO A 44 -7.46 -1.14 14.36
CA PRO A 44 -6.39 -2.13 14.39
C PRO A 44 -6.95 -3.43 14.97
N GLY A 45 -7.13 -4.43 14.10
CA GLY A 45 -7.56 -5.76 14.49
C GLY A 45 -6.54 -6.40 15.44
N ARG A 46 -6.97 -7.43 16.18
CA ARG A 46 -6.15 -8.18 17.14
C ARG A 46 -4.98 -8.88 16.41
N GLY A 47 -3.87 -8.16 16.22
CA GLY A 47 -2.71 -8.56 15.42
C GLY A 47 -1.76 -7.38 15.21
N PHE A 48 -0.63 -7.58 14.54
CA PHE A 48 0.47 -6.60 14.33
C PHE A 48 0.09 -5.27 13.62
N GLY A 49 -1.20 -4.93 13.50
CA GLY A 49 -1.68 -3.70 12.88
C GLY A 49 -1.64 -3.71 11.34
N SER A 50 -1.45 -4.89 10.72
CA SER A 50 -1.42 -4.99 9.25
C SER A 50 -2.82 -4.96 8.67
N ILE A 51 -3.04 -4.10 7.69
CA ILE A 51 -4.34 -3.90 7.04
C ILE A 51 -4.30 -4.58 5.68
N ARG A 52 -5.29 -5.42 5.38
CA ARG A 52 -5.36 -6.06 4.07
C ARG A 52 -5.93 -5.09 3.04
N VAL A 53 -5.27 -5.02 1.89
CA VAL A 53 -5.66 -4.13 0.80
C VAL A 53 -5.47 -4.82 -0.55
N THR A 54 -6.30 -4.44 -1.51
CA THR A 54 -6.00 -4.62 -2.93
C THR A 54 -5.24 -3.39 -3.40
N ALA A 55 -4.03 -3.56 -3.93
CA ALA A 55 -3.23 -2.47 -4.47
C ALA A 55 -3.16 -2.57 -5.99
N ARG A 56 -3.08 -1.41 -6.65
CA ARG A 56 -2.96 -1.28 -8.10
C ARG A 56 -1.99 -0.18 -8.44
N ILE A 57 -1.10 -0.45 -9.39
CA ILE A 57 -0.24 0.54 -10.02
C ILE A 57 -0.42 0.38 -11.52
N GLY A 58 -0.78 1.49 -12.19
CA GLY A 58 -1.13 1.49 -13.61
C GLY A 58 -2.18 0.42 -13.94
N SER A 59 -1.79 -0.61 -14.69
CA SER A 59 -2.68 -1.71 -15.09
C SER A 59 -2.54 -2.98 -14.25
N THR A 60 -1.58 -3.01 -13.32
CA THR A 60 -1.28 -4.20 -12.52
C THR A 60 -1.92 -4.09 -11.14
N GLU A 61 -2.80 -5.04 -10.82
CA GLU A 61 -3.47 -5.15 -9.52
C GLU A 61 -3.02 -6.41 -8.78
N TRP A 62 -2.84 -6.31 -7.46
CA TRP A 62 -2.53 -7.44 -6.59
C TRP A 62 -3.03 -7.21 -5.17
N GLN A 63 -3.38 -8.31 -4.49
CA GLN A 63 -3.68 -8.28 -3.06
C GLN A 63 -2.40 -8.32 -2.23
N THR A 64 -2.37 -7.50 -1.18
CA THR A 64 -1.25 -7.38 -0.26
C THR A 64 -1.73 -6.84 1.10
N SER A 65 -0.79 -6.46 1.96
CA SER A 65 -1.10 -5.83 3.25
C SER A 65 -0.25 -4.59 3.46
N LEU A 66 -0.86 -3.57 4.03
CA LEU A 66 -0.17 -2.38 4.56
C LEU A 66 0.41 -2.73 5.92
N PHE A 67 1.66 -2.34 6.13
CA PHE A 67 2.37 -2.54 7.39
C PHE A 67 2.62 -1.19 8.06
N PRO A 68 2.17 -0.96 9.30
CA PRO A 68 2.47 0.26 10.00
C PRO A 68 3.98 0.31 10.29
N SER A 69 4.65 1.38 9.89
CA SER A 69 6.05 1.60 10.25
C SER A 69 6.19 2.78 11.19
N ARG A 70 6.68 2.48 12.41
CA ARG A 70 7.03 3.50 13.40
C ARG A 70 8.24 4.33 13.00
N GLU A 71 9.12 3.76 12.19
CA GLU A 71 10.32 4.44 11.69
C GLU A 71 9.97 5.52 10.66
N PHE A 72 9.05 5.21 9.73
CA PHE A 72 8.64 6.15 8.69
C PHE A 72 7.41 6.99 9.07
N GLY A 73 6.77 6.71 10.21
CA GLY A 73 5.56 7.41 10.67
C GLY A 73 4.39 7.27 9.71
N THR A 74 4.35 6.19 8.91
CA THR A 74 3.32 5.94 7.89
C THR A 74 3.14 4.44 7.66
N TYR A 75 2.18 4.06 6.83
CA TYR A 75 2.05 2.70 6.33
C TYR A 75 2.98 2.45 5.14
N LEU A 76 3.55 1.24 5.13
CA LEU A 76 4.39 0.75 4.05
C LEU A 76 3.62 -0.29 3.24
N LEU A 77 3.59 -0.09 1.92
CA LEU A 77 3.04 -1.03 0.97
C LEU A 77 4.19 -1.73 0.22
N PRO A 78 4.34 -3.06 0.37
CA PRO A 78 5.36 -3.80 -0.39
C PRO A 78 4.97 -3.90 -1.86
N ILE A 79 5.92 -3.57 -2.74
CA ILE A 79 5.77 -3.67 -4.19
C ILE A 79 6.52 -4.90 -4.69
N LYS A 80 5.75 -5.86 -5.24
CA LYS A 80 6.33 -7.07 -5.82
C LYS A 80 7.23 -6.71 -7.00
N ARG A 81 8.35 -7.43 -7.14
CA ARG A 81 9.27 -7.28 -8.29
C ARG A 81 8.53 -7.38 -9.63
N ALA A 82 7.62 -8.35 -9.78
CA ALA A 82 6.84 -8.52 -11.00
C ALA A 82 5.98 -7.28 -11.35
N VAL A 83 5.47 -6.55 -10.36
CA VAL A 83 4.71 -5.31 -10.60
C VAL A 83 5.63 -4.23 -11.16
N ARG A 84 6.79 -4.03 -10.53
CA ARG A 84 7.81 -3.08 -10.99
C ARG A 84 8.29 -3.36 -12.40
N GLU A 85 8.56 -4.62 -12.71
CA GLU A 85 8.99 -5.04 -14.05
C GLU A 85 7.91 -4.80 -15.11
N ARG A 86 6.62 -4.99 -14.76
CA ARG A 86 5.51 -4.77 -15.70
C ARG A 86 5.21 -3.30 -15.95
N GLU A 87 5.19 -2.49 -14.90
CA GLU A 87 4.88 -1.05 -15.00
C GLU A 87 6.14 -0.20 -15.28
N ARG A 88 7.33 -0.83 -15.36
CA ARG A 88 8.65 -0.20 -15.59
C ARG A 88 8.98 0.88 -14.56
N ILE A 89 8.83 0.53 -13.27
CA ILE A 89 9.05 1.44 -12.16
C ILE A 89 10.28 1.00 -11.38
N ASP A 90 11.21 1.92 -11.21
CA ASP A 90 12.46 1.70 -10.49
C ASP A 90 12.41 2.27 -9.06
N THR A 91 13.36 1.83 -8.24
CA THR A 91 13.53 2.39 -6.90
C THR A 91 13.99 3.83 -6.99
N GLY A 92 13.39 4.72 -6.20
CA GLY A 92 13.64 6.15 -6.24
C GLY A 92 12.64 6.92 -7.13
N GLU A 93 11.84 6.25 -7.93
CA GLU A 93 10.78 6.90 -8.70
C GLU A 93 9.48 6.99 -7.90
N SER A 94 8.65 7.97 -8.27
CA SER A 94 7.28 8.08 -7.74
C SER A 94 6.33 7.28 -8.62
N ALA A 95 5.46 6.49 -8.00
CA ALA A 95 4.40 5.76 -8.69
C ALA A 95 3.03 6.21 -8.18
N ASP A 96 2.05 6.24 -9.08
CA ASP A 96 0.65 6.40 -8.73
C ASP A 96 0.11 5.05 -8.28
N VAL A 97 -0.30 5.00 -7.01
CA VAL A 97 -0.76 3.81 -6.33
C VAL A 97 -2.21 4.02 -5.96
N TRP A 98 -3.05 3.09 -6.37
CA TRP A 98 -4.40 2.98 -5.89
C TRP A 98 -4.48 1.80 -4.93
N ILE A 99 -5.19 1.96 -3.82
CA ILE A 99 -5.48 0.88 -2.89
C ILE A 99 -6.96 0.85 -2.57
N CYS A 100 -7.48 -0.32 -2.23
CA CYS A 100 -8.80 -0.51 -1.68
C CYS A 100 -8.72 -1.39 -0.46
N LEU A 101 -9.32 -0.93 0.64
CA LEU A 101 -9.45 -1.75 1.84
C LEU A 101 -10.29 -2.98 1.51
N ILE A 102 -9.86 -4.16 1.95
CA ILE A 102 -10.68 -5.37 1.88
C ILE A 102 -11.17 -5.68 3.28
N GLU A 103 -12.49 -5.53 3.49
CA GLU A 103 -13.14 -5.93 4.75
C GLU A 103 -12.95 -7.43 5.00
N GLN A 104 -12.73 -7.79 6.27
CA GLN A 104 -12.46 -9.16 6.73
C GLN A 104 -13.74 -9.84 7.21
#